data_AF-A0A9R1VMY3-F1
#
_entry.id   AF-A0A9R1VMY3-F1
#
_cell.length_a   1.000
_cell.length_b   1.000
_cell.length_c   1.000
_cell.angle_alpha   90.00
_cell.angle_beta   90.00
_cell.angle_gamma   90.00
#
_symmetry.space_group_name_H-M   'P 1'
#
loop_
_entity.id
_entity.type
_entity.pdbx_description
1 polymer ?
#
loop_
_entity_poly.entity_id
_entity_poly.type
_entity_poly.pdbx_seq_one_letter_code
_entity_poly.pdbx_strand_id
1 'polypeptide(L)'
;MERKGRRRNRPKDDFEAVLTMDELNSVVIVSYMMVLFNKMKYGSPERDHGIGFVNPSLILPKDIGVLGVLDMKSNTCYYLDSLSSANFNMQLKQIVDSTMVLYATQSGSNKRIKLNWVNVTCPVQPGGTECGYYMLRFMKEIVEEGIEVLVKDNIGDGKVEYTTDDIDEIREEWSEFVTGFIYR
;
A
#
# COMPACT_ATOMS: atom_id res chain seq x y z
N MET A 1 48.13 -10.38 15.75
CA MET A 1 47.45 -9.40 14.88
C MET A 1 46.75 -10.17 13.77
N GLU A 2 45.46 -10.46 13.94
CA GLU A 2 44.65 -11.12 12.91
C GLU A 2 43.62 -10.09 12.41
N ARG A 3 43.79 -9.62 11.18
CA ARG A 3 42.82 -8.74 10.53
C ARG A 3 41.67 -9.62 10.04
N LYS A 4 40.56 -9.67 10.79
CA LYS A 4 39.30 -10.24 10.30
C LYS A 4 38.88 -9.48 9.04
N GLY A 5 38.92 -10.19 7.90
CA GLY A 5 38.53 -9.67 6.61
C GLY A 5 37.07 -9.19 6.65
N ARG A 6 36.87 -7.92 6.31
CA ARG A 6 35.56 -7.33 6.06
C ARG A 6 34.97 -8.08 4.85
N ARG A 7 33.99 -8.96 5.09
CA ARG A 7 33.22 -9.59 4.01
C ARG A 7 32.67 -8.46 3.15
N ARG A 8 33.13 -8.34 1.91
CA ARG A 8 32.46 -7.48 0.92
C ARG A 8 31.14 -8.17 0.62
N ASN A 9 30.01 -7.53 0.91
CA ASN A 9 28.75 -7.91 0.29
C ASN A 9 28.98 -7.90 -1.22
N ARG A 10 28.68 -9.02 -1.88
CA ARG A 10 28.64 -9.03 -3.34
C ARG A 10 27.32 -8.41 -3.74
N PRO A 11 27.30 -7.53 -4.75
CA PRO A 11 26.06 -6.96 -5.27
C PRO A 11 25.01 -8.04 -5.57
N LYS A 12 25.40 -9.19 -6.13
CA LYS A 12 24.47 -10.32 -6.36
C LYS A 12 23.77 -10.82 -5.09
N ASP A 13 24.48 -10.89 -3.96
CA ASP A 13 23.92 -11.38 -2.70
C ASP A 13 22.93 -10.34 -2.12
N ASP A 14 23.18 -9.04 -2.33
CA ASP A 14 22.24 -7.97 -1.98
C ASP A 14 21.00 -7.97 -2.90
N PHE A 15 21.16 -8.34 -4.17
CA PHE A 15 20.06 -8.46 -5.13
C PHE A 15 19.13 -9.62 -4.81
N GLU A 16 19.67 -10.82 -4.58
CA GLU A 16 18.86 -11.97 -4.16
C GLU A 16 18.12 -11.65 -2.86
N ALA A 17 18.75 -10.93 -1.93
CA ALA A 17 18.09 -10.48 -0.71
C ALA A 17 16.92 -9.50 -0.96
N VAL A 18 16.95 -8.69 -2.03
CA VAL A 18 15.82 -7.83 -2.46
C VAL A 18 14.69 -8.67 -3.07
N LEU A 19 15.03 -9.73 -3.79
CA LEU A 19 14.08 -10.61 -4.47
C LEU A 19 13.41 -11.62 -3.51
N THR A 20 14.11 -11.99 -2.44
CA THR A 20 13.62 -12.94 -1.43
C THR A 20 13.32 -12.25 -0.09
N MET A 21 12.94 -10.96 -0.09
CA MET A 21 12.61 -10.28 1.17
C MET A 21 11.38 -10.92 1.81
N ASP A 22 11.54 -11.46 3.02
CA ASP A 22 10.40 -11.95 3.81
C ASP A 22 9.54 -10.79 4.34
N GLU A 23 10.15 -9.62 4.57
CA GLU A 23 9.50 -8.39 5.03
C GLU A 23 9.92 -7.21 4.15
N LEU A 24 8.94 -6.46 3.64
CA LEU A 24 9.20 -5.28 2.83
C LEU A 24 9.47 -4.06 3.71
N ASN A 25 10.54 -3.32 3.40
CA ASN A 25 10.78 -2.04 4.04
C ASN A 25 9.83 -0.94 3.50
N SER A 26 9.67 0.14 4.28
CA SER A 26 8.78 1.25 3.92
C SER A 26 9.17 1.96 2.61
N VAL A 27 10.45 1.96 2.25
CA VAL A 27 10.94 2.57 1.00
C VAL A 27 10.44 1.79 -0.21
N VAL A 28 10.46 0.46 -0.17
CA VAL A 28 9.92 -0.41 -1.23
C VAL A 28 8.41 -0.17 -1.38
N ILE A 29 7.67 -0.16 -0.27
CA ILE A 29 6.22 0.05 -0.29
C ILE A 29 5.87 1.41 -0.91
N VAL A 30 6.54 2.48 -0.48
CA VAL A 30 6.31 3.84 -1.04
C VAL A 30 6.71 3.92 -2.52
N SER A 31 7.79 3.27 -2.91
CA SER A 31 8.24 3.26 -4.30
C SER A 31 7.20 2.57 -5.19
N TYR A 32 6.72 1.39 -4.81
CA TYR A 32 5.68 0.69 -5.56
C TYR A 32 4.36 1.45 -5.59
N MET A 33 3.95 2.06 -4.46
CA MET A 33 2.79 2.94 -4.39
C MET A 33 2.88 4.10 -5.40
N MET A 34 4.06 4.71 -5.57
CA MET A 34 4.29 5.75 -6.58
C MET A 34 4.20 5.22 -8.02
N VAL A 35 4.68 4.00 -8.27
CA VAL A 35 4.56 3.34 -9.58
C VAL A 35 3.10 3.10 -9.93
N LEU A 36 2.34 2.51 -9.01
CA LEU A 36 0.92 2.25 -9.16
C LEU A 36 0.12 3.54 -9.30
N PHE A 37 0.44 4.56 -8.52
CA PHE A 37 -0.18 5.88 -8.65
C PHE A 37 0.07 6.48 -10.05
N ASN A 38 1.29 6.39 -10.56
CA ASN A 38 1.60 6.82 -11.93
C ASN A 38 0.84 5.99 -12.98
N LYS A 39 0.72 4.67 -12.79
CA LYS A 39 -0.12 3.82 -13.67
C LYS A 39 -1.59 4.25 -13.63
N MET A 40 -2.14 4.59 -12.46
CA MET A 40 -3.51 5.13 -12.36
C MET A 40 -3.67 6.50 -13.04
N LYS A 41 -2.72 7.42 -12.82
CA LYS A 41 -2.81 8.79 -13.33
C LYS A 41 -2.56 8.91 -14.83
N TYR A 42 -1.65 8.11 -15.38
CA TYR A 42 -1.18 8.24 -16.76
C TYR A 42 -1.52 7.03 -17.66
N GLY A 43 -2.08 5.95 -17.11
CA GLY A 43 -2.47 4.77 -17.86
C GLY A 43 -3.84 4.92 -18.52
N SER A 44 -4.91 4.73 -17.74
CA SER A 44 -6.30 4.77 -18.22
C SER A 44 -7.07 5.89 -17.50
N PRO A 45 -7.38 7.03 -18.16
CA PRO A 45 -8.01 8.20 -17.52
C PRO A 45 -9.36 7.90 -16.87
N GLU A 46 -10.08 6.90 -17.37
CA GLU A 46 -11.35 6.42 -16.85
C GLU A 46 -11.26 5.74 -15.47
N ARG A 47 -10.04 5.37 -15.03
CA ARG A 47 -9.79 4.77 -13.71
C ARG A 47 -9.29 5.78 -12.67
N ASP A 48 -8.90 7.00 -13.09
CA ASP A 48 -8.53 8.08 -12.16
C ASP A 48 -9.77 8.68 -11.49
N HIS A 49 -10.20 8.04 -10.41
CA HIS A 49 -11.35 8.49 -9.62
C HIS A 49 -10.99 9.59 -8.60
N GLY A 50 -9.78 10.15 -8.63
CA GLY A 50 -9.30 11.02 -7.55
C GLY A 50 -8.99 10.23 -6.29
N ILE A 51 -8.50 9.00 -6.47
CA ILE A 51 -8.11 8.10 -5.39
C ILE A 51 -6.72 8.49 -4.89
N GLY A 52 -6.56 8.58 -3.57
CA GLY A 52 -5.28 8.73 -2.89
C GLY A 52 -5.01 7.54 -1.97
N PHE A 53 -3.83 6.94 -2.08
CA PHE A 53 -3.38 5.96 -1.10
C PHE A 53 -2.73 6.68 0.10
N VAL A 54 -2.94 6.15 1.29
CA VAL A 54 -2.32 6.59 2.55
C VAL A 54 -1.69 5.36 3.18
N ASN A 55 -0.35 5.34 3.25
CA ASN A 55 0.38 4.32 3.99
C ASN A 55 0.57 4.81 5.45
N PRO A 56 -0.18 4.28 6.41
CA PRO A 56 -0.13 4.69 7.81
C PRO A 56 1.20 4.38 8.48
N SER A 57 1.97 3.38 8.01
CA SER A 57 3.26 3.04 8.61
C SER A 57 4.28 4.19 8.53
N LEU A 58 4.09 5.12 7.60
CA LEU A 58 4.90 6.36 7.49
C LEU A 58 4.53 7.42 8.54
N ILE A 59 3.33 7.32 9.10
CA ILE A 59 2.74 8.28 10.04
C ILE A 59 2.81 7.71 11.46
N LEU A 60 2.56 6.40 11.59
CA LEU A 60 2.49 5.64 12.83
C LEU A 60 3.26 4.31 12.63
N PRO A 61 4.47 4.17 13.20
CA PRO A 61 5.32 2.99 13.03
C PRO A 61 4.72 1.65 13.48
N LYS A 62 3.57 1.67 14.19
CA LYS A 62 2.88 0.49 14.70
C LYS A 62 1.83 -0.08 13.74
N ASP A 63 1.50 0.63 12.66
CA ASP A 63 0.47 0.22 11.70
C ASP A 63 1.12 -0.41 10.47
N ILE A 64 1.81 -1.55 10.64
CA ILE A 64 2.69 -2.15 9.60
C ILE A 64 1.90 -2.91 8.51
N GLY A 65 0.58 -3.13 8.69
CA GLY A 65 -0.29 -3.84 7.72
C GLY A 65 -1.57 -3.10 7.31
N VAL A 66 -1.61 -1.79 7.52
CA VAL A 66 -2.82 -0.98 7.25
C VAL A 66 -2.65 -0.20 5.95
N LEU A 67 -3.71 -0.13 5.14
CA LEU A 67 -3.79 0.75 3.99
C LEU A 67 -5.05 1.63 4.08
N GLY A 68 -4.87 2.95 4.04
CA GLY A 68 -5.97 3.89 3.85
C GLY A 68 -6.13 4.23 2.38
N VAL A 69 -7.35 4.18 1.85
CA VAL A 69 -7.66 4.56 0.47
C VAL A 69 -8.70 5.67 0.49
N LEU A 70 -8.29 6.87 0.09
CA LEU A 70 -9.14 8.06 0.06
C LEU A 70 -9.80 8.19 -1.31
N ASP A 71 -11.12 8.10 -1.35
CA ASP A 71 -11.94 8.56 -2.47
C ASP A 71 -12.38 10.02 -2.23
N MET A 72 -11.71 10.94 -2.92
CA MET A 72 -11.95 12.37 -2.80
C MET A 72 -13.29 12.82 -3.40
N LYS A 73 -13.91 12.02 -4.29
CA LYS A 73 -15.22 12.35 -4.87
C LYS A 73 -16.34 12.12 -3.85
N SER A 74 -16.29 10.98 -3.17
CA SER A 74 -17.29 10.63 -2.14
C SER A 74 -16.93 11.08 -0.72
N ASN A 75 -15.71 11.59 -0.50
CA ASN A 75 -15.13 11.83 0.83
C ASN A 75 -15.13 10.56 1.69
N THR A 76 -14.77 9.42 1.10
CA THR A 76 -14.71 8.13 1.80
C THR A 76 -13.25 7.72 2.01
N CYS A 77 -12.93 7.24 3.20
CA CYS A 77 -11.67 6.58 3.53
C CYS A 77 -11.97 5.09 3.75
N TYR A 78 -11.50 4.24 2.84
CA TYR A 78 -11.53 2.79 3.01
C TYR A 78 -10.29 2.37 3.79
N TYR A 79 -10.50 1.62 4.86
CA TYR A 79 -9.48 1.13 5.76
C TYR A 79 -9.35 -0.37 5.55
N LEU A 80 -8.19 -0.79 5.05
CA LEU A 80 -7.82 -2.19 4.89
C LEU A 80 -6.75 -2.53 5.92
N ASP A 81 -6.85 -3.70 6.54
CA ASP A 81 -5.92 -4.14 7.57
C ASP A 81 -5.63 -5.64 7.41
N SER A 82 -4.41 -5.95 6.94
CA SER A 82 -3.98 -7.32 6.72
C SER A 82 -3.80 -8.11 8.03
N LEU A 83 -3.78 -7.45 9.19
CA LEU A 83 -3.68 -8.07 10.52
C LEU A 83 -5.05 -8.29 11.17
N SER A 84 -6.14 -7.95 10.49
CA SER A 84 -7.52 -8.14 10.96
C SER A 84 -7.87 -7.39 12.26
N SER A 85 -7.42 -6.15 12.44
CA SER A 85 -8.00 -5.30 13.49
C SER A 85 -9.43 -4.90 13.11
N ALA A 86 -10.41 -5.34 13.90
CA ALA A 86 -11.80 -4.92 13.71
C ALA A 86 -12.02 -3.40 13.94
N ASN A 87 -11.05 -2.71 14.55
CA ASN A 87 -11.16 -1.30 14.91
C ASN A 87 -10.18 -0.44 14.11
N PHE A 88 -10.67 0.73 13.68
CA PHE A 88 -9.82 1.78 13.13
C PHE A 88 -8.73 2.15 14.14
N ASN A 89 -7.51 2.36 13.64
CA ASN A 89 -6.55 3.12 14.42
C ASN A 89 -7.08 4.56 14.61
N MET A 90 -7.52 4.88 15.83
CA MET A 90 -8.14 6.16 16.15
C MET A 90 -7.20 7.36 15.96
N GLN A 91 -5.88 7.16 16.16
CA GLN A 91 -4.89 8.21 15.92
C GLN A 91 -4.76 8.48 14.42
N LEU A 92 -4.62 7.42 13.61
CA LEU A 92 -4.60 7.56 12.15
C LEU A 92 -5.86 8.29 11.66
N LYS A 93 -7.03 7.86 12.15
CA LYS A 93 -8.30 8.47 11.79
C LYS A 93 -8.32 9.97 12.08
N GLN A 94 -7.88 10.39 13.26
CA GLN A 94 -7.79 11.81 13.63
C GLN A 94 -6.84 12.59 12.73
N ILE A 95 -5.68 12.02 12.41
CA ILE A 95 -4.67 12.65 11.55
C ILE A 95 -5.25 12.86 10.14
N VAL A 96 -5.82 11.82 9.54
CA VAL A 96 -6.38 11.87 8.19
C VAL A 96 -7.59 12.81 8.13
N ASP A 97 -8.50 12.76 9.11
CA ASP A 97 -9.63 13.71 9.21
C ASP A 97 -9.13 15.16 9.29
N SER A 98 -8.09 15.43 10.08
CA SER A 98 -7.51 16.77 10.23
C SER A 98 -6.81 17.26 8.96
N THR A 99 -6.03 16.39 8.31
CA THR A 99 -5.37 16.70 7.03
C THR A 99 -6.39 17.07 5.96
N MET A 100 -7.53 16.39 5.90
CA MET A 100 -8.59 16.68 4.95
C MET A 100 -9.26 18.03 5.19
N VAL A 101 -9.48 18.41 6.46
CA VAL A 101 -10.00 19.75 6.81
C VAL A 101 -9.00 20.85 6.42
N LEU A 102 -7.70 20.63 6.69
CA LEU A 102 -6.64 21.56 6.29
C LEU A 102 -6.56 21.71 4.76
N TYR A 103 -6.61 20.61 4.02
CA TYR A 103 -6.63 20.62 2.55
C TYR A 103 -7.81 21.42 1.99
N ALA A 104 -9.02 21.23 2.54
CA ALA A 104 -10.21 21.98 2.13
C ALA A 104 -10.02 23.49 2.33
N THR A 105 -9.51 23.86 3.51
CA THR A 105 -9.27 25.24 3.92
C THR A 105 -8.24 25.91 3.00
N GLN A 106 -7.13 25.22 2.71
CA GLN A 106 -6.09 25.71 1.80
C GLN A 106 -6.57 25.84 0.36
N SER A 107 -7.48 24.97 -0.07
CA SER A 107 -8.08 25.01 -1.41
C SER A 107 -9.14 26.13 -1.56
N GLY A 108 -9.37 26.95 -0.53
CA GLY A 108 -10.40 27.99 -0.53
C GLY A 108 -11.83 27.44 -0.47
N SER A 109 -11.99 26.16 -0.14
CA SER A 109 -13.30 25.52 -0.05
C SER A 109 -13.93 25.81 1.32
N ASN A 110 -15.13 26.40 1.31
CA ASN A 110 -15.96 26.57 2.52
C ASN A 110 -16.72 25.29 2.91
N LYS A 111 -16.46 24.17 2.24
CA LYS A 111 -17.14 22.90 2.50
C LYS A 111 -16.61 22.30 3.80
N ARG A 112 -17.50 22.03 4.75
CA ARG A 112 -17.19 21.20 5.91
C ARG A 112 -16.92 19.77 5.43
N ILE A 113 -15.66 19.36 5.39
CA ILE A 113 -15.29 17.98 5.05
C ILE A 113 -15.45 17.11 6.30
N LYS A 114 -16.22 16.04 6.15
CA LYS A 114 -16.27 14.92 7.09
C LYS A 114 -16.06 13.66 6.27
N LEU A 115 -15.02 12.90 6.60
CA LEU A 115 -14.79 11.62 5.93
C LEU A 115 -15.78 10.58 6.43
N ASN A 116 -16.32 9.79 5.50
CA ASN A 116 -16.94 8.52 5.79
C ASN A 116 -15.84 7.46 5.92
N TRP A 117 -15.79 6.70 7.01
CA TRP A 117 -14.78 5.67 7.20
C TRP A 117 -15.42 4.30 7.05
N VAL A 118 -14.84 3.46 6.21
CA VAL A 118 -15.33 2.12 5.89
C VAL A 118 -14.23 1.12 6.21
N ASN A 119 -14.50 0.17 7.10
CA ASN A 119 -13.65 -1.02 7.22
C ASN A 119 -13.99 -1.95 6.08
N VAL A 120 -12.99 -2.31 5.29
CA VAL A 120 -13.12 -3.23 4.15
C VAL A 120 -12.76 -4.64 4.61
N THR A 121 -13.54 -5.63 4.20
CA THR A 121 -13.16 -7.02 4.38
C THR A 121 -12.06 -7.34 3.36
N CYS A 122 -10.90 -7.77 3.83
CA CYS A 122 -9.77 -8.08 2.97
C CYS A 122 -9.05 -9.35 3.44
N PRO A 123 -8.28 -10.01 2.55
CA PRO A 123 -7.39 -11.09 2.94
C PRO A 123 -6.51 -10.73 4.13
N VAL A 124 -6.42 -11.64 5.08
CA VAL A 124 -5.64 -11.52 6.31
C VAL A 124 -4.38 -12.35 6.18
N GLN A 125 -3.26 -11.83 6.64
CA GLN A 125 -2.00 -12.58 6.59
C GLN A 125 -1.92 -13.63 7.69
N PRO A 126 -1.35 -14.82 7.41
CA PRO A 126 -1.19 -15.86 8.41
C PRO A 126 -0.06 -15.53 9.40
N GLY A 127 0.97 -14.82 8.95
CA GLY A 127 2.18 -14.51 9.70
C GLY A 127 2.31 -13.04 10.08
N GLY A 128 3.54 -12.59 10.34
CA GLY A 128 3.84 -11.22 10.77
C GLY A 128 4.57 -10.36 9.74
N THR A 129 5.23 -10.98 8.76
CA THR A 129 6.24 -10.32 7.91
C THR A 129 5.70 -9.92 6.54
N GLU A 130 4.61 -10.53 6.10
CA GLU A 130 4.07 -10.36 4.74
C GLU A 130 3.11 -9.18 4.55
N CYS A 131 2.87 -8.40 5.60
CA CYS A 131 2.02 -7.19 5.60
C CYS A 131 2.32 -6.23 4.45
N GLY A 132 3.60 -6.03 4.13
CA GLY A 132 4.03 -5.25 2.99
C GLY A 132 3.44 -5.76 1.68
N TYR A 133 3.55 -7.07 1.43
CA TYR A 133 3.06 -7.70 0.21
C TYR A 133 1.54 -7.65 0.09
N TYR A 134 0.82 -7.84 1.20
CA TYR A 134 -0.63 -7.68 1.24
C TYR A 134 -1.04 -6.25 0.87
N MET A 135 -0.38 -5.24 1.42
CA MET A 135 -0.61 -3.84 1.02
C MET A 135 -0.34 -3.61 -0.47
N LEU A 136 0.74 -4.15 -1.02
CA LEU A 136 1.03 -4.01 -2.46
C LEU A 136 -0.04 -4.68 -3.31
N ARG A 137 -0.51 -5.88 -2.91
CA ARG A 137 -1.56 -6.61 -3.59
C ARG A 137 -2.89 -5.87 -3.57
N PHE A 138 -3.30 -5.33 -2.41
CA PHE A 138 -4.48 -4.48 -2.31
C PHE A 138 -4.39 -3.28 -3.26
N MET A 139 -3.27 -2.57 -3.26
CA MET A 139 -3.08 -1.42 -4.15
C MET A 139 -3.18 -1.83 -5.63
N LYS A 140 -2.59 -2.98 -6.00
CA LYS A 140 -2.65 -3.50 -7.37
C LYS A 140 -4.09 -3.80 -7.79
N GLU A 141 -4.85 -4.53 -6.99
CA GLU A 141 -6.26 -4.84 -7.29
C GLU A 141 -7.10 -3.56 -7.45
N ILE A 142 -6.89 -2.56 -6.58
CA ILE A 142 -7.57 -1.26 -6.68
C ILE A 142 -7.19 -0.51 -7.98
N VAL A 143 -5.93 -0.59 -8.40
CA VAL A 143 -5.48 0.03 -9.67
C VAL A 143 -6.08 -0.70 -10.88
N GLU A 144 -6.20 -2.02 -10.81
CA GLU A 144 -6.67 -2.86 -11.92
C GLU A 144 -8.19 -2.87 -12.06
N GLU A 145 -8.92 -2.83 -10.96
CA GLU A 145 -10.38 -2.93 -10.93
C GLU A 145 -11.08 -1.59 -10.65
N GLY A 146 -10.35 -0.60 -10.14
CA GLY A 146 -10.89 0.70 -9.75
C GLY A 146 -11.40 0.73 -8.31
N ILE A 147 -12.10 1.82 -7.94
CA ILE A 147 -12.67 1.95 -6.58
C ILE A 147 -13.81 0.94 -6.36
N GLU A 148 -14.39 0.42 -7.44
CA GLU A 148 -15.49 -0.52 -7.45
C GLU A 148 -15.19 -1.80 -6.66
N VAL A 149 -13.93 -2.26 -6.64
CA VAL A 149 -13.52 -3.43 -5.87
C VAL A 149 -13.72 -3.21 -4.37
N LEU A 150 -13.53 -1.99 -3.88
CA LEU A 150 -13.76 -1.62 -2.48
C LEU A 150 -15.24 -1.41 -2.19
N VAL A 151 -15.96 -0.77 -3.10
CA VAL A 151 -17.42 -0.52 -2.96
C VAL A 151 -18.21 -1.83 -2.90
N LYS A 152 -17.76 -2.85 -3.63
CA LYS A 152 -18.39 -4.17 -3.69
C LYS A 152 -17.89 -5.14 -2.61
N ASP A 153 -16.94 -4.71 -1.76
CA ASP A 153 -16.26 -5.56 -0.77
C ASP A 153 -15.66 -6.83 -1.43
N ASN A 154 -15.05 -6.65 -2.60
CA ASN A 154 -14.52 -7.74 -3.44
C ASN A 154 -12.98 -7.79 -3.46
N ILE A 155 -12.30 -7.07 -2.56
CA ILE A 155 -10.85 -7.18 -2.42
C ILE A 155 -10.47 -8.62 -2.08
N GLY A 156 -9.46 -9.14 -2.78
CA GLY A 156 -9.03 -10.51 -2.68
C GLY A 156 -9.96 -11.52 -3.36
N ASP A 157 -10.99 -11.09 -4.08
CA ASP A 157 -11.94 -11.95 -4.80
C ASP A 157 -12.54 -13.06 -3.90
N GLY A 158 -12.93 -12.68 -2.68
CA GLY A 158 -13.49 -13.59 -1.68
C GLY A 158 -12.48 -14.48 -0.94
N LYS A 159 -11.18 -14.31 -1.19
CA LYS A 159 -10.14 -15.02 -0.43
C LYS A 159 -10.08 -14.54 1.01
N VAL A 160 -9.88 -15.49 1.93
CA VAL A 160 -9.57 -15.21 3.33
C VAL A 160 -8.10 -14.84 3.52
N GLU A 161 -7.23 -15.36 2.66
CA GLU A 161 -5.77 -15.23 2.70
C GLU A 161 -5.24 -15.26 1.26
N TYR A 162 -4.18 -14.50 0.97
CA TYR A 162 -3.51 -14.61 -0.32
C TYR A 162 -2.64 -15.87 -0.38
N THR A 163 -2.61 -16.50 -1.54
CA THR A 163 -1.75 -17.67 -1.76
C THR A 163 -0.30 -17.25 -1.96
N THR A 164 0.64 -18.20 -1.84
CA THR A 164 2.04 -17.94 -2.19
C THR A 164 2.18 -17.46 -3.64
N ASP A 165 1.41 -18.00 -4.58
CA ASP A 165 1.40 -17.56 -5.98
C ASP A 165 0.96 -16.10 -6.14
N ASP A 166 -0.06 -15.66 -5.37
CA ASP A 166 -0.51 -14.26 -5.37
C ASP A 166 0.61 -13.30 -4.90
N ILE A 167 1.42 -13.74 -3.94
CA ILE A 167 2.54 -12.97 -3.38
C ILE A 167 3.76 -13.00 -4.30
N ASP A 168 4.06 -14.15 -4.89
CA ASP A 168 5.17 -14.32 -5.83
C ASP A 168 4.95 -13.49 -7.10
N GLU A 169 3.70 -13.33 -7.56
CA GLU A 169 3.37 -12.39 -8.64
C GLU A 169 3.80 -10.95 -8.33
N ILE A 170 3.57 -10.49 -7.08
CA ILE A 170 4.01 -9.17 -6.63
C ILE A 170 5.54 -9.08 -6.57
N ARG A 171 6.22 -10.14 -6.11
CA ARG A 171 7.69 -10.20 -6.07
C ARG A 171 8.30 -10.13 -7.46
N GLU A 172 7.73 -10.87 -8.41
CA GLU A 172 8.17 -10.88 -9.80
C GLU A 172 7.96 -9.51 -10.45
N GLU A 173 6.79 -8.89 -10.31
CA GLU A 173 6.54 -7.55 -10.86
C GLU A 173 7.48 -6.50 -10.25
N TRP A 174 7.71 -6.57 -8.93
CA TRP A 174 8.67 -5.69 -8.26
C TRP A 174 10.11 -5.92 -8.75
N SER A 175 10.51 -7.17 -8.94
CA SER A 175 11.80 -7.56 -9.50
C SER A 175 12.02 -6.96 -10.88
N GLU A 176 11.05 -7.12 -11.77
CA GLU A 176 11.08 -6.55 -13.13
C GLU A 176 11.19 -5.03 -13.09
N PHE A 177 10.42 -4.39 -12.19
CA PHE A 177 10.51 -2.95 -12.01
C PHE A 177 11.91 -2.51 -11.60
N VAL A 178 12.46 -3.06 -10.52
CA VAL A 178 13.79 -2.69 -9.99
C VAL A 178 14.90 -2.98 -11.00
N THR A 179 14.88 -4.15 -11.64
CA THR A 179 15.88 -4.50 -12.66
C THR A 179 15.80 -3.58 -13.88
N GLY A 180 14.60 -3.13 -14.26
CA GLY A 180 14.38 -2.14 -15.32
C GLY A 180 15.02 -0.77 -15.05
N PHE A 181 15.24 -0.35 -13.80
CA PHE A 181 15.98 0.88 -13.47
C PHE A 181 17.50 0.70 -13.49
N ILE A 182 17.97 -0.51 -13.23
CA ILE A 182 19.40 -0.78 -13.04
C ILE A 182 20.09 -1.05 -14.37
N TYR A 183 19.38 -1.68 -15.31
CA TYR A 183 19.91 -2.07 -16.62
C TYR A 183 19.47 -1.15 -17.77
N ARG A 184 18.84 0.00 -17.47
CA ARG A 184 18.61 1.11 -18.40
C ARG A 184 19.68 2.18 -18.24
#